data_AF-A0A2J0N671-F1
#
_entry.id   AF-A0A2J0N671-F1
#
_cell.length_a   1.000
_cell.length_b   1.000
_cell.length_c   1.000
_cell.angle_alpha   90.00
_cell.angle_beta   90.00
_cell.angle_gamma   90.00
#
_symmetry.space_group_name_H-M   'P 1'
#
loop_
_entity.id
_entity.type
_entity.pdbx_description
1 polymer ?
#
loop_
_entity_poly.entity_id
_entity_poly.type
_entity_poly.pdbx_seq_one_letter_code
_entity_poly.pdbx_strand_id
1 'polypeptide(L)'
;MNQPARHITAREDRIPIFQKAIYSIGGLVNILQAAALGSMVIILNIGLGMNPALVGLVGALPRLVDAISDPATGYFSDNIRTRWGRRKPVIFFGAIVGGLF
;
A
#
# COMPACT_ATOMS: atom_id res chain seq x y z
N MET A 1 1.13 -10.74 -37.41
CA MET A 1 0.01 -11.55 -36.91
C MET A 1 0.46 -12.27 -35.65
N ASN A 2 -0.14 -11.94 -34.49
CA ASN A 2 -0.36 -12.79 -33.31
C ASN A 2 -0.90 -11.89 -32.20
N GLN A 3 -2.22 -11.69 -32.20
CA GLN A 3 -2.91 -11.09 -31.06
C GLN A 3 -2.78 -12.07 -29.87
N PRO A 4 -2.40 -11.63 -28.66
CA PRO A 4 -2.34 -12.52 -27.52
C PRO A 4 -3.76 -13.03 -27.22
N ALA A 5 -3.92 -14.34 -27.22
CA ALA A 5 -5.19 -15.01 -26.94
C ALA A 5 -5.80 -14.44 -25.65
N ARG A 6 -7.04 -13.94 -25.74
CA ARG A 6 -7.78 -13.36 -24.63
C ARG A 6 -7.90 -14.43 -23.53
N HIS A 7 -7.13 -14.29 -22.46
CA HIS A 7 -7.13 -15.26 -21.37
C HIS A 7 -8.52 -15.28 -20.72
N ILE A 8 -9.30 -16.33 -20.99
CA ILE A 8 -10.64 -16.50 -20.45
C ILE A 8 -10.44 -16.97 -19.00
N THR A 9 -10.68 -16.06 -18.05
CA THR A 9 -10.63 -16.40 -16.63
C THR A 9 -11.67 -17.46 -16.31
N ALA A 10 -11.22 -18.56 -15.71
CA ALA A 10 -12.09 -19.63 -15.23
C ALA A 10 -13.13 -19.06 -14.27
N ARG A 11 -14.33 -19.65 -14.23
CA ARG A 11 -15.43 -19.16 -13.39
C ARG A 11 -15.06 -19.19 -11.90
N GLU A 12 -14.13 -20.09 -11.56
CA GLU A 12 -13.55 -20.36 -10.24
C GLU A 12 -12.65 -19.21 -9.75
N ASP A 13 -11.92 -18.56 -10.68
CA ASP A 13 -11.00 -17.46 -10.39
C ASP A 13 -11.72 -16.09 -10.29
N ARG A 14 -13.05 -16.08 -10.46
CA ARG A 14 -13.85 -14.87 -10.37
C ARG A 14 -14.07 -14.51 -8.91
N ILE A 15 -13.34 -13.50 -8.47
CA ILE A 15 -13.47 -12.94 -7.13
C ILE A 15 -14.90 -12.40 -6.93
N PRO A 16 -15.62 -12.81 -5.87
CA PRO A 16 -16.97 -12.34 -5.59
C PRO A 16 -16.98 -10.82 -5.32
N ILE A 17 -18.10 -10.18 -5.64
CA ILE A 17 -18.26 -8.72 -5.54
C ILE A 17 -17.98 -8.23 -4.11
N PHE A 18 -18.41 -8.97 -3.10
CA PHE A 18 -18.17 -8.64 -1.70
C PHE A 18 -16.67 -8.55 -1.35
N GLN A 19 -15.87 -9.51 -1.83
CA GLN A 19 -14.44 -9.52 -1.58
C GLN A 19 -13.71 -8.41 -2.37
N LYS A 20 -14.22 -8.05 -3.56
CA LYS A 20 -13.77 -6.85 -4.28
C LYS A 20 -14.09 -5.58 -3.49
N ALA A 21 -15.29 -5.47 -2.91
CA ALA A 21 -15.68 -4.30 -2.12
C ALA A 21 -14.78 -4.10 -0.89
N ILE A 22 -14.51 -5.18 -0.13
CA ILE A 22 -13.58 -5.12 1.01
C ILE A 22 -12.17 -4.68 0.57
N TYR A 23 -11.66 -5.25 -0.53
CA TYR A 23 -10.36 -4.87 -1.06
C TYR A 23 -10.33 -3.40 -1.50
N SER A 24 -11.39 -2.92 -2.14
CA SER A 24 -11.53 -1.52 -2.55
C SER A 24 -11.60 -0.56 -1.36
N ILE A 25 -12.24 -0.93 -0.25
CA ILE A 25 -12.25 -0.12 0.98
C ILE A 25 -10.83 0.05 1.51
N GLY A 26 -10.02 -1.02 1.55
CA GLY A 26 -8.60 -0.93 1.89
C GLY A 26 -7.81 -0.02 0.93
N GLY A 27 -8.10 -0.11 -0.37
CA GLY A 27 -7.49 0.78 -1.37
C GLY A 27 -7.85 2.26 -1.17
N LEU A 28 -9.05 2.55 -0.65
CA LEU A 28 -9.50 3.91 -0.36
C LEU A 28 -8.66 4.54 0.75
N VAL A 29 -8.33 3.79 1.79
CA VAL A 29 -7.43 4.23 2.87
C VAL A 29 -6.06 4.60 2.32
N ASN A 30 -5.50 3.78 1.42
CA ASN A 30 -4.19 4.04 0.81
C ASN A 30 -4.19 5.37 0.01
N ILE A 31 -5.27 5.64 -0.74
CA ILE A 31 -5.40 6.89 -1.50
C ILE A 31 -5.52 8.10 -0.56
N LEU A 32 -6.31 7.97 0.51
CA LEU A 32 -6.48 9.04 1.50
C LEU A 32 -5.18 9.33 2.24
N GLN A 33 -4.40 8.31 2.59
CA GLN A 33 -3.10 8.47 3.22
C GLN A 33 -2.14 9.26 2.32
N ALA A 34 -2.05 8.91 1.03
CA ALA A 34 -1.22 9.63 0.07
C ALA A 34 -1.64 11.10 -0.08
N ALA A 35 -2.95 11.36 -0.13
CA ALA A 35 -3.49 12.73 -0.19
C ALA A 35 -3.21 13.52 1.10
N ALA A 36 -3.36 12.89 2.26
CA ALA A 36 -3.11 13.49 3.57
C ALA A 36 -1.66 13.96 3.71
N LEU A 37 -0.68 13.11 3.32
CA LEU A 37 0.73 13.47 3.33
C LEU A 37 1.03 14.70 2.45
N GLY A 38 0.43 14.77 1.26
CA GLY A 38 0.56 15.94 0.38
C GLY A 38 -0.02 17.22 1.00
N SER A 39 -1.20 17.13 1.61
CA SER A 39 -1.84 18.25 2.28
C SER A 39 -1.07 18.72 3.53
N MET A 40 -0.44 17.80 4.27
CA MET A 40 0.30 18.11 5.48
C MET A 40 1.54 18.97 5.19
N VAL A 41 2.23 18.70 4.08
CA VAL A 41 3.37 19.53 3.61
C VAL A 41 2.93 20.98 3.35
N ILE A 42 1.74 21.18 2.77
CA ILE A 42 1.20 22.52 2.50
C ILE A 42 0.85 23.24 3.81
N ILE A 43 0.20 22.54 4.75
CA ILE A 43 -0.18 23.09 6.06
C ILE A 43 1.05 23.49 6.87
N LEU A 44 2.11 22.66 6.89
CA LEU A 44 3.34 22.96 7.64
C LEU A 44 4.09 24.18 7.06
N ASN A 45 4.10 24.33 5.74
CA ASN A 45 4.82 25.42 5.07
C ASN A 45 4.03 26.74 5.11
N ILE A 46 2.76 26.72 4.64
CA ILE A 46 1.93 27.92 4.49
C ILE A 46 1.16 28.26 5.77
N GLY A 47 0.68 27.24 6.50
CA GLY A 47 -0.10 27.44 7.73
C GLY A 47 0.76 27.75 8.95
N LEU A 48 1.91 27.08 9.09
CA LEU A 48 2.80 27.23 10.24
C LEU A 48 4.08 28.04 9.94
N GLY A 49 4.30 28.44 8.69
CA GLY A 49 5.46 29.25 8.28
C GLY A 49 6.80 28.52 8.40
N MET A 50 6.81 27.18 8.42
CA MET A 50 8.04 26.41 8.57
C MET A 50 8.92 26.52 7.32
N ASN A 51 10.24 26.52 7.53
CA ASN A 51 11.21 26.54 6.44
C ASN A 51 10.95 25.38 5.45
N PRO A 52 10.79 25.66 4.14
CA PRO A 52 10.55 24.65 3.11
C PRO A 52 11.57 23.51 3.10
N ALA A 53 12.82 23.78 3.47
CA ALA A 53 13.87 22.76 3.54
C ALA A 53 13.60 21.71 4.63
N LEU A 54 13.09 22.14 5.80
CA LEU A 54 12.73 21.23 6.88
C LEU A 54 11.46 20.44 6.56
N VAL A 55 10.46 21.08 5.96
CA VAL A 55 9.23 20.40 5.51
C VAL A 55 9.56 19.35 4.44
N GLY A 56 10.45 19.69 3.51
CA GLY A 56 10.95 18.77 2.49
C GLY A 56 11.69 17.58 3.10
N LEU A 57 12.54 17.81 4.11
CA LEU A 57 13.23 16.74 4.85
C LEU A 57 12.24 15.82 5.59
N VAL A 58 11.25 16.38 6.27
CA VAL A 58 10.21 15.62 6.98
C VAL A 58 9.37 14.77 6.01
N GLY A 59 9.11 15.25 4.80
CA GLY A 59 8.45 14.45 3.76
C GLY A 59 9.36 13.42 3.09
N ALA A 60 10.66 13.70 2.97
CA ALA A 60 11.62 12.85 2.28
C ALA A 60 12.12 11.68 3.16
N LEU A 61 12.31 11.91 4.46
CA LEU A 61 12.84 10.90 5.38
C LEU A 61 11.98 9.63 5.45
N PRO A 62 10.65 9.71 5.67
CA PRO A 62 9.79 8.52 5.65
C PRO A 62 9.85 7.81 4.31
N ARG A 63 9.85 8.55 3.19
CA ARG A 63 9.95 7.95 1.85
C ARG A 63 11.25 7.20 1.61
N LEU A 64 12.37 7.68 2.15
CA LEU A 64 13.64 6.95 2.07
C LEU A 64 13.58 5.64 2.86
N VAL A 65 12.93 5.66 4.02
CA VAL A 65 12.69 4.44 4.82
C VAL A 65 11.77 3.49 4.08
N ASP A 66 10.68 3.99 3.48
CA ASP A 66 9.73 3.20 2.69
C ASP A 66 10.41 2.58 1.47
N ALA A 67 11.28 3.33 0.78
CA ALA A 67 12.02 2.83 -0.37
C ALA A 67 12.90 1.61 -0.08
N ILE A 68 13.34 1.43 1.18
CA ILE A 68 14.12 0.26 1.63
C ILE A 68 13.19 -0.80 2.21
N SER A 69 12.19 -0.38 2.98
CA SER A 69 11.26 -1.26 3.70
C SER A 69 10.30 -1.98 2.76
N ASP A 70 9.91 -1.35 1.66
CA ASP A 70 9.00 -1.91 0.66
C ASP A 70 9.61 -3.12 -0.06
N PRO A 71 10.85 -3.06 -0.62
CA PRO A 71 11.52 -4.24 -1.17
C PRO A 71 11.77 -5.33 -0.13
N ALA A 72 12.17 -4.97 1.09
CA ALA A 72 12.42 -5.94 2.16
C ALA A 72 11.15 -6.71 2.51
N THR A 73 10.04 -6.00 2.67
CA THR A 73 8.72 -6.60 2.94
C THR A 73 8.21 -7.41 1.75
N GLY A 74 8.44 -6.95 0.52
CA GLY A 74 8.12 -7.70 -0.70
C GLY A 74 8.87 -9.02 -0.79
N TYR A 75 10.19 -9.00 -0.56
CA TYR A 75 11.03 -10.19 -0.55
C TYR A 75 10.62 -11.16 0.55
N PHE A 76 10.32 -10.64 1.75
CA PHE A 76 9.80 -11.45 2.85
C PHE A 76 8.45 -12.09 2.47
N SER A 77 7.50 -11.32 1.92
CA SER A 77 6.19 -11.82 1.50
C SER A 77 6.26 -12.89 0.42
N ASP A 78 7.19 -12.81 -0.52
CA ASP A 78 7.29 -13.77 -1.62
C ASP A 78 7.99 -15.08 -1.20
N ASN A 79 8.83 -15.03 -0.16
CA ASN A 79 9.55 -16.19 0.36
C ASN A 79 8.80 -16.97 1.45
N ILE A 80 7.75 -16.42 2.05
CA ILE A 80 6.95 -17.15 3.04
C ILE A 80 6.14 -18.25 2.33
N ARG A 81 6.53 -19.52 2.54
CA ARG A 81 5.76 -20.71 2.15
C ARG A 81 4.95 -21.22 3.35
N THR A 82 3.81 -20.60 3.60
CA THR A 82 2.85 -21.03 4.64
C THR A 82 1.72 -21.88 4.08
N ARG A 83 1.14 -22.72 4.95
CA ARG A 83 -0.04 -23.56 4.68
C ARG A 83 -1.29 -22.77 4.25
N TRP A 84 -1.36 -21.48 4.59
CA TRP A 84 -2.46 -20.56 4.23
C TRP A 84 -2.20 -19.74 2.96
N GLY A 85 -1.11 -20.02 2.23
CA GLY A 85 -0.69 -19.28 1.03
C GLY A 85 0.38 -18.23 1.30
N ARG A 86 0.94 -17.67 0.22
CA ARG A 86 2.09 -16.74 0.26
C ARG A 86 1.76 -15.32 0.77
N ARG A 87 0.59 -14.77 0.44
CA ARG A 87 0.23 -13.36 0.74
C ARG A 87 -0.78 -13.15 1.86
N LYS A 88 -1.63 -14.15 2.14
CA LYS A 88 -2.72 -14.04 3.14
C LYS A 88 -2.24 -13.82 4.58
N PRO A 89 -1.17 -14.48 5.08
CA PRO A 89 -0.71 -14.26 6.45
C PRO A 89 -0.09 -12.87 6.63
N VAL A 90 0.68 -12.40 5.64
CA VAL A 90 1.34 -11.07 5.70
C VAL A 90 0.30 -9.96 5.76
N ILE A 91 -0.74 -10.03 4.93
CA ILE A 91 -1.83 -9.05 4.93
C ILE A 91 -2.59 -9.09 6.26
N PHE A 92 -2.84 -10.27 6.83
CA PHE A 92 -3.57 -10.42 8.10
C PHE A 92 -2.78 -9.86 9.29
N PHE A 93 -1.50 -10.23 9.42
CA PHE A 93 -0.64 -9.67 10.46
C PHE A 93 -0.40 -8.18 10.26
N GLY A 94 -0.20 -7.72 9.02
CA GLY A 94 -0.07 -6.30 8.70
C GLY A 94 -1.31 -5.49 9.07
N ALA A 95 -2.51 -6.01 8.78
CA ALA A 95 -3.77 -5.37 9.15
C ALA A 95 -3.99 -5.30 10.67
N ILE A 96 -3.56 -6.32 11.42
CA ILE A 96 -3.65 -6.32 12.89
C ILE A 96 -2.63 -5.36 13.50
N VAL A 97 -1.36 -5.44 13.07
CA VAL A 97 -0.30 -4.59 13.61
C VAL A 97 -0.58 -3.11 13.31
N GLY A 98 -0.93 -2.78 12.06
CA GLY A 98 -1.28 -1.41 11.68
C GLY A 98 -2.66 -0.94 12.15
N GLY A 99 -3.50 -1.84 12.67
CA GLY A 99 -4.75 -1.46 13.35
C GLY A 99 -4.55 -1.20 14.85
N LEU A 100 -3.49 -1.74 15.45
CA LEU A 100 -3.18 -1.58 16.87
C LEU A 100 -2.22 -0.41 17.16
N PHE A 101 -1.35 -0.09 16.21
CA PHE A 101 -0.35 0.99 16.27
C PHE A 101 -0.66 2.07 15.23
#